data_AF-A0A851EJE3-F1
#
_entry.id   AF-A0A851EJE3-F1
#
_cell.length_a   1.000
_cell.length_b   1.000
_cell.length_c   1.000
_cell.angle_alpha   90.00
_cell.angle_beta   90.00
_cell.angle_gamma   90.00
#
_symmetry.space_group_name_H-M   'P 1'
#
loop_
_entity.id
_entity.type
_entity.pdbx_description
1 polymer ?
#
loop_
_entity_poly.entity_id
_entity_poly.type
_entity_poly.pdbx_seq_one_letter_code
_entity_poly.pdbx_strand_id
1 'polypeptide(L)'
;GGPRQRLRRKEQLLVVARQVASQCQLLQSSLGRPSSPQLPQLPDEPMSLQDAPGGLFQMPPGDPFPERVTVVWLSVLALAFALVCEPQENLSLAEITLRRLAPRLLLLLRLLGPGAEVLLRPDAADGLLDRLLPHGQMLFLNERFLQAVDREL
;
A
#
# COMPACT_ATOMS: atom_id res chain seq x y z
N GLY A 1 16.01 -16.56 -7.89
CA GLY A 1 14.65 -17.12 -7.69
C GLY A 1 14.19 -17.82 -8.95
N GLY A 2 13.80 -19.10 -8.86
CA GLY A 2 13.36 -19.90 -10.01
C GLY A 2 11.96 -19.51 -10.53
N PRO A 3 11.55 -20.02 -11.72
CA PRO A 3 10.27 -19.68 -12.35
C PRO A 3 9.04 -19.98 -11.46
N ARG A 4 9.08 -21.07 -10.68
CA ARG A 4 8.00 -21.44 -9.74
C ARG A 4 7.84 -20.43 -8.59
N GLN A 5 8.93 -19.87 -8.09
CA GLN A 5 8.89 -18.87 -7.03
C GLN A 5 8.29 -17.54 -7.52
N ARG A 6 8.62 -17.17 -8.76
CA ARG A 6 8.05 -15.98 -9.42
C ARG A 6 6.55 -16.13 -9.64
N LEU A 7 6.10 -17.31 -10.09
CA LEU A 7 4.68 -17.60 -10.27
C LEU A 7 3.92 -17.48 -8.95
N ARG A 8 4.41 -18.15 -7.90
CA ARG A 8 3.80 -18.07 -6.56
C ARG A 8 3.71 -16.63 -6.04
N ARG A 9 4.77 -15.84 -6.20
CA ARG A 9 4.77 -14.42 -5.78
C ARG A 9 3.73 -13.61 -6.55
N LYS A 10 3.57 -13.87 -7.86
CA LYS A 10 2.55 -13.21 -8.67
C LYS A 10 1.14 -13.58 -8.20
N GLU A 11 0.89 -14.86 -7.89
CA GLU A 11 -0.40 -15.32 -7.36
C GLU A 11 -0.71 -14.67 -6.01
N GLN A 12 0.26 -14.62 -5.09
CA GLN A 12 0.15 -13.92 -3.81
C GLN A 12 -0.25 -12.46 -3.99
N LEU A 13 0.45 -11.73 -4.87
CA LEU A 13 0.13 -10.33 -5.16
C LEU A 13 -1.28 -10.16 -5.73
N LEU A 14 -1.71 -11.03 -6.65
CA LEU A 14 -3.03 -10.94 -7.26
C LEU A 14 -4.16 -11.19 -6.26
N VAL A 15 -4.00 -12.18 -5.37
CA VAL A 15 -5.02 -12.48 -4.36
C VAL A 15 -5.12 -11.33 -3.35
N VAL A 16 -3.99 -10.81 -2.87
CA VAL A 16 -3.97 -9.65 -1.96
C VAL A 16 -4.60 -8.43 -2.62
N ALA A 17 -4.22 -8.11 -3.86
CA ALA A 17 -4.76 -6.96 -4.59
C ALA A 17 -6.29 -7.06 -4.76
N ARG A 18 -6.81 -8.25 -5.10
CA ARG A 18 -8.26 -8.48 -5.20
C ARG A 18 -8.97 -8.25 -3.87
N GLN A 19 -8.42 -8.78 -2.78
CA GLN A 19 -9.02 -8.66 -1.46
C GLN A 19 -9.01 -7.21 -0.97
N VAL A 20 -7.90 -6.49 -1.15
CA VAL A 20 -7.79 -5.06 -0.83
C VAL A 20 -8.78 -4.23 -1.67
N ALA A 21 -8.92 -4.51 -2.96
CA ALA A 21 -9.90 -3.83 -3.81
C ALA A 21 -11.33 -4.04 -3.30
N SER A 22 -11.68 -5.25 -2.88
CA SER A 22 -12.98 -5.55 -2.27
C SER A 22 -13.19 -4.76 -0.97
N GLN A 23 -12.17 -4.69 -0.09
CA GLN A 23 -12.25 -3.89 1.14
C GLN A 23 -12.44 -2.40 0.85
N CYS A 24 -11.74 -1.86 -0.16
CA CYS A 24 -11.91 -0.47 -0.59
C CYS A 24 -13.33 -0.21 -1.10
N GLN A 25 -13.90 -1.11 -1.90
CA GLN A 25 -15.28 -0.99 -2.40
C GLN A 25 -16.31 -1.04 -1.26
N LEU A 26 -16.14 -1.95 -0.30
CA LEU A 26 -17.01 -2.05 0.87
C LEU A 26 -16.97 -0.76 1.70
N LEU A 27 -15.77 -0.24 1.92
CA LEU A 27 -15.59 1.02 2.64
C LEU A 27 -16.27 2.19 1.89
N GLN A 28 -16.04 2.33 0.59
CA GLN A 28 -16.68 3.39 -0.22
C GLN A 28 -18.21 3.32 -0.13
N SER A 29 -18.75 2.11 -0.21
CA SER A 29 -20.18 1.85 -0.07
C SER A 29 -20.71 2.25 1.31
N SER A 30 -19.98 1.94 2.39
CA SER A 30 -20.37 2.33 3.75
C SER A 30 -20.30 3.84 4.01
N LEU A 31 -19.41 4.55 3.31
CA LEU A 31 -19.25 6.00 3.40
C LEU A 31 -20.25 6.75 2.51
N GLY A 32 -21.16 6.04 1.83
CA GLY A 32 -22.14 6.62 0.91
C GLY A 32 -21.51 7.30 -0.31
N ARG A 33 -20.23 7.04 -0.60
CA ARG A 33 -19.57 7.55 -1.81
C ARG A 33 -19.99 6.66 -2.99
N PRO A 34 -20.48 7.24 -4.10
CA PRO A 34 -20.92 6.43 -5.23
C PRO A 34 -19.74 5.64 -5.80
N SER A 35 -19.98 4.37 -6.12
CA SER A 35 -19.07 3.47 -6.86
C SER A 35 -18.83 3.91 -8.32
N SER A 36 -19.25 5.13 -8.66
CA SER A 36 -19.19 5.69 -9.99
C SER A 36 -17.73 5.85 -10.40
N PRO A 37 -17.38 5.63 -11.69
CA PRO A 37 -16.06 5.97 -12.24
C PRO A 37 -15.86 7.49 -12.32
N GLN A 38 -16.46 8.26 -11.41
CA GLN A 38 -16.15 9.67 -11.22
C GLN A 38 -14.73 9.71 -10.69
N LEU A 39 -13.86 10.17 -11.59
CA LEU A 39 -12.43 10.39 -11.39
C LEU A 39 -12.19 10.87 -9.96
N PRO A 40 -11.33 10.19 -9.18
CA PRO A 40 -10.98 10.66 -7.85
C PRO A 40 -10.43 12.06 -7.99
N GLN A 41 -11.25 13.04 -7.62
CA GLN A 41 -10.81 14.42 -7.57
C GLN A 41 -9.69 14.44 -6.54
N LEU A 42 -8.53 14.97 -6.94
CA LEU A 42 -7.50 15.31 -5.97
C LEU A 42 -8.19 16.20 -4.93
N PRO A 43 -8.22 15.83 -3.65
CA PRO A 43 -8.88 16.64 -2.65
C PRO A 43 -8.23 18.03 -2.66
N ASP A 44 -9.06 19.07 -2.78
CA ASP A 44 -8.62 20.48 -2.75
C ASP A 44 -7.97 20.84 -1.41
N GLU A 45 -8.37 20.13 -0.34
CA GLU A 45 -7.66 20.15 0.94
C GLU A 45 -6.59 19.05 0.98
N PRO A 46 -5.41 19.32 1.56
CA PRO A 46 -4.40 18.29 1.78
C PRO A 46 -5.00 17.26 2.73
N MET A 47 -5.54 16.17 2.18
CA MET A 47 -6.04 15.07 2.97
C MET A 47 -4.89 14.63 3.85
N SER A 48 -5.04 14.77 5.18
CA SER A 48 -4.05 14.29 6.13
C SER A 48 -3.88 12.80 5.88
N LEU A 49 -2.76 12.42 5.26
CA LEU A 49 -2.46 11.03 4.90
C LEU A 49 -2.38 10.13 6.16
N GLN A 50 -2.28 10.74 7.34
CA GLN A 50 -2.38 10.07 8.63
C GLN A 50 -3.80 9.51 8.87
N ASP A 51 -4.83 10.20 8.38
CA ASP A 51 -6.25 9.86 8.54
C ASP A 51 -6.81 9.16 7.29
N ALA A 52 -5.93 8.75 6.37
CA ALA A 52 -6.31 7.98 5.21
C ALA A 52 -7.08 6.72 5.64
N PRO A 53 -8.20 6.40 4.99
CA PRO A 53 -8.97 5.23 5.32
C PRO A 53 -8.15 3.96 5.09
N GLY A 54 -8.37 2.97 5.93
CA GLY A 54 -7.71 1.69 5.83
C GLY A 54 -8.16 0.75 6.92
N GLY A 55 -7.45 -0.36 7.03
CA GLY A 55 -7.74 -1.35 8.04
C GLY A 55 -6.86 -2.58 7.90
N LEU A 56 -7.31 -3.66 8.54
CA LEU A 56 -6.64 -4.95 8.49
C LEU A 56 -7.65 -6.06 8.23
N PHE A 57 -7.21 -7.10 7.53
CA PHE A 57 -7.96 -8.34 7.39
C PHE A 57 -7.02 -9.54 7.41
N GLN A 58 -7.52 -10.69 7.83
CA GLN A 58 -6.75 -11.93 7.84
C GLN A 58 -7.07 -12.78 6.62
N MET A 59 -6.04 -13.40 6.05
CA MET A 59 -6.18 -14.43 5.03
C MET A 59 -5.85 -15.78 5.65
N PRO A 60 -6.74 -16.79 5.51
CA PRO A 60 -6.48 -18.13 6.02
C PRO A 60 -5.29 -18.77 5.28
N PRO A 61 -4.63 -19.76 5.90
CA PRO A 61 -3.62 -20.56 5.21
C PRO A 61 -4.25 -21.29 4.02
N GLY A 62 -3.52 -21.37 2.91
CA GLY A 62 -3.99 -22.00 1.68
C GLY A 62 -3.14 -21.63 0.47
N ASP A 63 -3.66 -21.88 -0.72
CA ASP A 63 -3.04 -21.33 -1.92
C ASP A 63 -3.37 -19.83 -2.01
N PRO A 64 -2.40 -18.89 -2.07
CA PRO A 64 -0.95 -19.08 -2.23
C PRO A 64 -0.07 -18.84 -0.98
N PHE A 65 -0.69 -18.56 0.18
CA PHE A 65 0.00 -18.34 1.46
C PHE A 65 0.00 -19.60 2.33
N PRO A 66 1.17 -20.22 2.59
CA PRO A 66 1.23 -21.48 3.32
C PRO A 66 0.75 -21.35 4.77
N GLU A 67 0.89 -20.15 5.33
CA GLU A 67 0.48 -19.78 6.67
C GLU A 67 -0.60 -18.71 6.61
N ARG A 68 -1.26 -18.50 7.76
CA ARG A 68 -2.15 -17.35 7.93
C ARG A 68 -1.33 -16.07 7.79
N VAL A 69 -1.84 -15.11 7.04
CA VAL A 69 -1.23 -13.77 6.95
C VAL A 69 -2.26 -12.71 7.30
N THR A 70 -1.80 -11.59 7.84
CA THR A 70 -2.64 -10.42 8.08
C THR A 70 -2.24 -9.34 7.10
N VAL A 71 -3.19 -8.80 6.36
CA VAL A 71 -2.94 -7.69 5.42
C VAL A 71 -3.36 -6.40 6.09
N VAL A 72 -2.41 -5.48 6.26
CA VAL A 72 -2.66 -4.10 6.65
C VAL A 72 -2.72 -3.26 5.39
N TRP A 73 -3.75 -2.44 5.22
CA TRP A 73 -3.97 -1.68 3.99
C TRP A 73 -4.44 -0.25 4.24
N LEU A 74 -4.14 0.64 3.30
CA LEU A 74 -4.58 2.03 3.25
C LEU A 74 -5.10 2.34 1.85
N SER A 75 -6.19 3.09 1.75
CA SER A 75 -6.73 3.63 0.50
C SER A 75 -6.53 5.13 0.46
N VAL A 76 -5.87 5.61 -0.60
CA VAL A 76 -5.62 7.03 -0.83
C VAL A 76 -5.91 7.35 -2.29
N LEU A 77 -6.86 8.25 -2.54
CA LEU A 77 -7.32 8.60 -3.89
C LEU A 77 -7.79 7.34 -4.66
N ALA A 78 -7.20 7.08 -5.82
CA ALA A 78 -7.45 5.89 -6.65
C ALA A 78 -6.55 4.68 -6.29
N LEU A 79 -5.69 4.82 -5.30
CA LEU A 79 -4.64 3.87 -4.98
C LEU A 79 -4.92 3.19 -3.65
N ALA A 80 -4.45 1.94 -3.55
CA ALA A 80 -4.38 1.23 -2.29
C ALA A 80 -2.95 0.73 -2.06
N PHE A 81 -2.47 0.89 -0.83
CA PHE A 81 -1.20 0.37 -0.36
C PHE A 81 -1.47 -0.76 0.62
N ALA A 82 -0.66 -1.81 0.60
CA ALA A 82 -0.83 -2.95 1.48
C ALA A 82 0.52 -3.55 1.92
N LEU A 83 0.58 -3.98 3.18
CA LEU A 83 1.63 -4.83 3.73
C LEU A 83 1.02 -6.17 4.10
N VAL A 84 1.68 -7.25 3.68
CA VAL A 84 1.32 -8.62 4.06
C VAL A 84 2.21 -9.02 5.21
N CYS A 85 1.61 -9.23 6.38
CA CYS A 85 2.32 -9.52 7.62
C CYS A 85 2.18 -11.00 8.01
N GLU A 86 3.29 -11.59 8.43
CA GLU A 86 3.35 -12.92 9.03
C GLU A 86 2.72 -12.90 10.45
N PRO A 87 2.31 -14.06 11.00
CA PRO A 87 1.61 -14.12 12.29
C PRO A 87 2.36 -13.51 13.48
N GLN A 88 3.69 -13.45 13.40
CA GLN A 88 4.57 -12.99 14.49
C GLN A 88 4.88 -11.49 14.41
N GLU A 89 4.53 -10.84 13.29
CA GLU A 89 4.88 -9.44 13.06
C GLU A 89 3.98 -8.48 13.86
N ASN A 90 4.55 -7.33 14.20
CA ASN A 90 3.83 -6.29 14.93
C ASN A 90 2.90 -5.50 13.99
N LEU A 91 1.61 -5.80 14.04
CA LEU A 91 0.61 -5.16 13.17
C LEU A 91 0.50 -3.65 13.36
N SER A 92 0.60 -3.17 14.60
CA SER A 92 0.57 -1.73 14.89
C SER A 92 1.76 -1.02 14.26
N LEU A 93 2.94 -1.64 14.32
CA LEU A 93 4.13 -1.12 13.65
C LEU A 93 3.97 -1.15 12.13
N ALA A 94 3.43 -2.23 11.57
CA ALA A 94 3.16 -2.33 10.13
C ALA A 94 2.20 -1.23 9.66
N GLU A 95 1.14 -0.94 10.41
CA GLU A 95 0.23 0.14 10.09
C GLU A 95 0.91 1.51 10.11
N ILE A 96 1.67 1.81 11.18
CA ILE A 96 2.43 3.06 11.28
C ILE A 96 3.43 3.18 10.13
N THR A 97 4.09 2.07 9.77
CA THR A 97 5.00 1.99 8.62
C THR A 97 4.28 2.36 7.34
N LEU A 98 3.16 1.71 7.06
CA LEU A 98 2.39 1.92 5.84
C LEU A 98 1.90 3.37 5.73
N ARG A 99 1.44 3.96 6.84
CA ARG A 99 1.04 5.38 6.91
C ARG A 99 2.21 6.34 6.65
N ARG A 100 3.42 5.99 7.08
CA ARG A 100 4.65 6.77 6.81
C ARG A 100 5.13 6.60 5.36
N LEU A 101 4.92 5.44 4.74
CA LEU A 101 5.37 5.16 3.37
C LEU A 101 4.44 5.73 2.31
N ALA A 102 3.13 5.67 2.53
CA ALA A 102 2.12 6.05 1.55
C ALA A 102 2.34 7.47 0.95
N PRO A 103 2.64 8.53 1.73
CA PRO A 103 2.94 9.86 1.18
C PRO A 103 4.10 9.87 0.17
N ARG A 104 5.16 9.14 0.46
CA ARG A 104 6.38 9.08 -0.36
C ARG A 104 6.15 8.29 -1.62
N LEU A 105 5.44 7.17 -1.50
CA LEU A 105 5.02 6.37 -2.64
C LEU A 105 4.07 7.17 -3.54
N LEU A 106 3.14 7.94 -2.99
CA LEU A 106 2.26 8.82 -3.78
C LEU A 106 3.03 9.89 -4.54
N LEU A 107 4.01 10.54 -3.89
CA LEU A 107 4.89 11.50 -4.54
C LEU A 107 5.65 10.86 -5.70
N LEU A 108 6.13 9.63 -5.50
CA LEU A 108 6.81 8.87 -6.54
C LEU A 108 5.87 8.48 -7.69
N LEU A 109 4.66 8.06 -7.38
CA LEU A 109 3.72 7.53 -8.35
C LEU A 109 3.06 8.62 -9.22
N ARG A 110 3.27 9.92 -8.93
CA ARG A 110 2.83 11.09 -9.71
C ARG A 110 1.53 10.84 -10.48
N LEU A 111 0.39 11.12 -9.85
CA LEU A 111 -0.90 11.10 -10.52
C LEU A 111 -0.93 12.12 -11.66
N LEU A 112 -0.99 11.63 -12.90
CA LEU A 112 -1.09 12.44 -14.10
C LEU A 112 -2.56 12.83 -14.33
N GLY A 113 -3.03 13.80 -13.56
CA GLY A 113 -4.30 14.48 -13.83
C GLY A 113 -5.58 13.70 -13.48
N PRO A 114 -6.76 14.26 -13.87
CA PRO A 114 -8.06 13.69 -13.60
C PRO A 114 -8.25 12.44 -14.46
N GLY A 115 -7.89 11.29 -13.92
CA GLY A 115 -7.81 10.04 -14.67
C GLY A 115 -7.40 8.83 -13.84
N ALA A 116 -6.74 9.04 -12.70
CA ALA A 116 -5.92 8.01 -12.07
C ALA A 116 -4.91 7.39 -13.05
N GLU A 117 -4.46 8.15 -14.06
CA GLU A 117 -3.29 7.76 -14.85
C GLU A 117 -2.07 7.95 -13.96
N VAL A 118 -1.72 6.88 -13.26
CA VAL A 118 -0.55 6.83 -12.40
C VAL A 118 0.65 6.56 -13.30
N LEU A 119 1.65 7.44 -13.30
CA LEU A 119 2.94 7.08 -13.86
C LEU A 119 3.58 6.08 -12.88
N LEU A 120 3.23 4.81 -13.03
CA LEU A 120 3.86 3.74 -12.27
C LEU A 120 5.35 3.79 -12.60
N ARG A 121 6.15 4.22 -11.63
CA ARG A 121 7.62 4.19 -11.66
C ARG A 121 8.07 3.02 -10.81
N PRO A 122 7.90 1.76 -11.27
CA PRO A 122 8.21 0.57 -10.47
C PRO A 122 9.66 0.60 -9.97
N ASP A 123 10.62 0.99 -10.81
CA ASP A 123 12.03 1.06 -10.42
C ASP A 123 12.29 2.08 -9.30
N ALA A 124 11.58 3.22 -9.32
CA ALA A 124 11.71 4.24 -8.28
C ALA A 124 11.02 3.80 -6.97
N ALA A 125 9.88 3.13 -7.07
CA ALA A 125 9.19 2.55 -5.91
C ALA A 125 10.03 1.44 -5.27
N ASP A 126 10.62 0.56 -6.09
CA ASP A 126 11.54 -0.49 -5.63
C ASP A 126 12.76 0.13 -4.94
N GLY A 127 13.38 1.16 -5.53
CA GLY A 127 14.51 1.86 -4.92
C GLY A 127 14.16 2.55 -3.59
N LEU A 128 12.94 3.09 -3.43
CA LEU A 128 12.46 3.62 -2.15
C LEU A 128 12.25 2.51 -1.12
N LEU A 129 11.60 1.41 -1.53
CA LEU A 129 11.35 0.27 -0.66
C LEU A 129 12.67 -0.39 -0.22
N ASP A 130 13.68 -0.48 -1.08
CA ASP A 130 14.99 -1.00 -0.71
C ASP A 130 15.70 -0.14 0.35
N ARG A 131 15.42 1.18 0.37
CA ARG A 131 15.98 2.10 1.39
C ARG A 131 15.19 2.12 2.70
N LEU A 132 13.86 1.98 2.64
CA LEU A 132 12.98 2.15 3.81
C LEU A 132 12.56 0.82 4.44
N LEU A 133 12.43 -0.22 3.61
CA LEU A 133 12.03 -1.59 3.95
C LEU A 133 12.91 -2.62 3.22
N PRO A 134 14.24 -2.62 3.41
CA PRO A 134 15.10 -3.63 2.79
C PRO A 134 14.62 -5.03 3.18
N HIS A 135 14.33 -5.86 2.18
CA HIS A 135 13.79 -7.20 2.36
C HIS A 135 12.48 -7.28 3.20
N GLY A 136 11.71 -6.19 3.27
CA GLY A 136 10.51 -6.09 4.10
C GLY A 136 10.78 -5.80 5.58
N GLN A 137 12.05 -5.60 5.96
CA GLN A 137 12.42 -5.28 7.34
C GLN A 137 12.43 -3.77 7.56
N MET A 138 11.67 -3.32 8.55
CA MET A 138 11.64 -1.90 8.91
C MET A 138 12.97 -1.44 9.49
N LEU A 139 13.64 -0.52 8.80
CA LEU A 139 14.72 0.25 9.39
C LEU A 139 14.16 1.32 10.32
N PHE A 140 14.98 1.87 11.21
CA PHE A 140 14.54 2.92 12.14
C PHE A 140 14.11 4.19 11.37
N LEU A 141 12.80 4.30 11.09
CA LEU A 141 12.20 5.40 10.33
C LEU A 141 12.00 6.64 11.21
N ASN A 142 13.10 7.23 11.69
CA ASN A 142 13.01 8.50 12.41
C ASN A 142 12.65 9.66 11.47
N GLU A 143 12.06 10.72 12.02
CA GLU A 143 11.63 11.89 11.24
C GLU A 143 12.77 12.52 10.44
N ARG A 144 13.99 12.53 10.97
CA ARG A 144 15.16 13.13 10.29
C ARG A 144 15.59 12.33 9.06
N PHE A 145 15.57 11.01 9.15
CA PHE A 145 15.89 10.09 8.06
C PHE A 145 14.80 10.18 6.99
N LEU A 146 13.54 10.17 7.40
CA LEU A 146 12.41 10.36 6.52
C LEU A 146 12.49 11.70 5.76
N GLN A 147 12.85 12.79 6.45
CA GLN A 147 13.09 14.10 5.81
C GLN A 147 14.29 14.11 4.86
N ALA A 148 15.36 13.37 5.17
CA ALA A 148 16.51 13.25 4.28
C ALA A 148 16.12 12.52 2.98
N VAL A 149 15.36 11.42 3.11
CA VAL A 149 14.80 10.69 1.96
C VAL A 149 13.89 11.59 1.14
N ASP A 150 13.01 12.38 1.77
CA ASP A 150 12.10 13.30 1.05
C ASP A 150 12.84 14.36 0.23
N ARG A 151 14.02 14.80 0.66
CA ARG A 151 14.85 15.76 -0.09
C ARG A 151 15.50 15.15 -1.33
N GLU A 152 15.62 13.83 -1.39
CA GLU A 152 16.23 13.09 -2.50
C GLU A 152 15.20 12.63 -3.55
N LEU A 153 13.89 12.80 -3.29
CA LEU A 153 12.77 12.45 -4.17
C LEU A 153 12.37 13.59 -5.12
#